data_AF-J3A6X7-F1
#
_entry.id   AF-J3A6X7-F1
#
_cell.length_a   1.000
_cell.length_b   1.000
_cell.length_c   1.000
_cell.angle_alpha   90.00
_cell.angle_beta   90.00
_cell.angle_gamma   90.00
#
_symmetry.space_group_name_H-M   'P 1'
#
loop_
_entity.id
_entity.type
_entity.pdbx_description
1 polymer ?
#
loop_
_entity_poly.entity_id
_entity_poly.type
_entity_poly.pdbx_seq_one_letter_code
_entity_poly.pdbx_strand_id
1 'polypeptide(L)'
;MSQSYTVDYDLSDDDENVHNVWDNSLDPLVTVEPGDVVRFECRDALDGQVGPDSGVEDLANATFDPVHPLTGPVAVEGAEPGDVLEVELLDFEHKGWGFTGYMPGDMGLGLLPEDFEEAGLHIWDLDDDVGHFVNGIEVPLDMFPGIIGVAPGEDGKHDTLPPRDTGGNMDVKHMTKGSTVYLPVEVEGALFSTADCHAAQGDGEVCVTGIEAPMFVTARFDVRKDMDIQQPQLKTTGPFTPTGQDEPMYATTGIAPDLMEATKKAVRHMIDHLEAERGLTRGEAYILCSAAVDLKVSEVVDAPNWIVTAYVPDSIFP
;
A
#
# COMPACT_ATOMS: atom_id res chain seq x y z
N MET A 1 1.28 4.64 -22.85
CA MET A 1 2.65 4.59 -23.41
C MET A 1 3.56 4.54 -22.20
N SER A 2 4.36 3.49 -21.99
CA SER A 2 5.31 3.53 -20.86
C SER A 2 6.27 4.68 -21.11
N GLN A 3 6.37 5.61 -20.16
CA GLN A 3 7.44 6.59 -20.21
C GLN A 3 8.75 5.83 -20.03
N SER A 4 9.72 6.05 -20.93
CA SER A 4 11.05 5.50 -20.72
C SER A 4 11.69 6.17 -19.52
N TYR A 5 12.10 5.40 -18.53
CA TYR A 5 12.90 5.86 -17.39
C TYR A 5 14.24 5.11 -17.36
N THR A 6 15.18 5.65 -16.60
CA THR A 6 16.42 4.96 -16.20
C THR A 6 16.36 4.83 -14.69
N VAL A 7 16.79 3.69 -14.15
CA VAL A 7 16.91 3.50 -12.70
C VAL A 7 18.20 4.20 -12.25
N ASP A 8 18.06 5.15 -11.33
CA ASP A 8 19.17 5.92 -10.78
C ASP A 8 19.79 5.22 -9.57
N TYR A 9 18.96 4.54 -8.76
CA TYR A 9 19.38 3.77 -7.58
C TYR A 9 18.70 2.40 -7.55
N ASP A 10 19.44 1.37 -7.13
CA ASP A 10 18.94 0.00 -7.00
C ASP A 10 19.27 -0.47 -5.57
N LEU A 11 18.25 -0.71 -4.76
CA LEU A 11 18.36 -1.07 -3.35
C LEU A 11 18.00 -2.56 -3.20
N SER A 12 18.97 -3.37 -2.78
CA SER A 12 18.76 -4.79 -2.52
C SER A 12 17.96 -5.03 -1.24
N ASP A 13 17.41 -6.23 -1.11
CA ASP A 13 16.76 -6.72 0.10
C ASP A 13 17.77 -7.23 1.14
N ASP A 14 19.04 -6.79 1.11
CA ASP A 14 20.06 -7.18 2.09
C ASP A 14 19.74 -6.63 3.50
N ASP A 15 20.18 -7.33 4.56
CA ASP A 15 19.90 -6.98 5.96
C ASP A 15 20.26 -5.53 6.35
N GLU A 16 21.23 -4.92 5.68
CA GLU A 16 21.63 -3.53 5.94
C GLU A 16 20.71 -2.48 5.32
N ASN A 17 19.88 -2.87 4.35
CA ASN A 17 18.95 -2.02 3.62
C ASN A 17 17.50 -2.19 4.09
N VAL A 18 17.26 -3.10 5.04
CA VAL A 18 15.92 -3.39 5.55
C VAL A 18 15.79 -3.01 7.03
N HIS A 19 14.62 -2.52 7.39
CA HIS A 19 14.21 -2.27 8.77
C HIS A 19 12.76 -2.72 8.98
N ASN A 20 12.33 -2.81 10.22
CA ASN A 20 11.02 -3.36 10.58
C ASN A 20 10.23 -2.44 11.52
N VAL A 21 10.57 -1.15 11.52
CA VAL A 21 9.95 -0.13 12.37
C VAL A 21 9.90 1.21 11.65
N TRP A 22 8.82 1.97 11.80
CA TRP A 22 8.84 3.38 11.42
C TRP A 22 9.57 4.16 12.52
N ASP A 23 10.66 4.86 12.18
CA ASP A 23 11.45 5.65 13.14
C ASP A 23 12.15 6.81 12.42
N ASN A 24 11.90 8.03 12.88
CA ASN A 24 12.43 9.26 12.28
C ASN A 24 13.93 9.50 12.58
N SER A 25 14.54 8.66 13.39
CA SER A 25 15.98 8.70 13.72
C SER A 25 16.83 7.79 12.84
N LEU A 26 16.22 7.01 11.94
CA LEU A 26 16.96 6.17 11.00
C LEU A 26 17.76 7.03 10.01
N ASP A 27 19.01 6.65 9.80
CA ASP A 27 19.82 7.23 8.73
C ASP A 27 19.27 6.77 7.38
N PRO A 28 19.08 7.65 6.38
CA PRO A 28 18.67 7.24 5.05
C PRO A 28 19.76 6.40 4.38
N LEU A 29 19.35 5.33 3.68
CA LEU A 29 20.25 4.53 2.85
C LEU A 29 20.83 5.35 1.70
N VAL A 30 19.98 6.20 1.14
CA VAL A 30 20.32 7.10 0.05
C VAL A 30 19.47 8.36 0.13
N THR A 31 20.03 9.47 -0.34
CA THR A 31 19.30 10.71 -0.60
C THR A 31 19.17 10.89 -2.10
N VAL A 32 17.94 11.09 -2.58
CA VAL A 32 17.62 11.24 -4.01
C VAL A 32 17.11 12.66 -4.30
N GLU A 33 17.29 13.11 -5.54
CA GLU A 33 16.72 14.37 -6.03
C GLU A 33 15.27 14.14 -6.54
N PRO A 34 14.38 15.13 -6.47
CA PRO A 34 13.10 15.07 -7.16
C PRO A 34 13.26 14.75 -8.66
N GLY A 35 12.60 13.69 -9.12
CA GLY A 35 12.66 13.13 -10.46
C GLY A 35 13.45 11.81 -10.56
N ASP A 36 14.27 11.49 -9.56
CA ASP A 36 15.07 10.27 -9.52
C ASP A 36 14.17 9.02 -9.39
N VAL A 37 14.64 7.93 -9.99
CA VAL A 37 13.99 6.63 -9.98
C VAL A 37 14.78 5.64 -9.15
N VAL A 38 14.10 5.00 -8.19
CA VAL A 38 14.68 3.96 -7.32
C VAL A 38 13.96 2.64 -7.59
N ARG A 39 14.75 1.58 -7.74
CA ARG A 39 14.26 0.19 -7.72
C ARG A 39 14.56 -0.41 -6.35
N PHE A 40 13.54 -0.98 -5.74
CA PHE A 40 13.59 -1.64 -4.44
C PHE A 40 13.41 -3.14 -4.69
N GLU A 41 14.29 -3.96 -4.14
CA GLU A 41 14.04 -5.38 -3.97
C GLU A 41 13.40 -5.59 -2.60
N CYS A 42 12.19 -6.15 -2.59
CA CYS A 42 11.41 -6.37 -1.38
C CYS A 42 11.31 -7.87 -1.08
N ARG A 43 11.51 -8.24 0.19
CA ARG A 43 11.14 -9.56 0.71
C ARG A 43 9.62 -9.62 0.93
N ASP A 44 9.09 -10.82 1.17
CA ASP A 44 7.70 -10.99 1.58
C ASP A 44 7.43 -10.49 3.01
N ALA A 45 6.14 -10.35 3.36
CA ALA A 45 5.64 -9.88 4.66
C ALA A 45 6.34 -10.51 5.88
N LEU A 46 6.61 -11.82 5.79
CA LEU A 46 7.10 -12.65 6.89
C LEU A 46 8.62 -12.78 6.90
N ASP A 47 9.34 -11.97 6.12
CA ASP A 47 10.79 -11.92 6.10
C ASP A 47 11.44 -13.29 5.80
N GLY A 48 10.86 -14.02 4.83
CA GLY A 48 11.37 -15.31 4.36
C GLY A 48 11.12 -16.49 5.31
N GLN A 49 10.28 -16.33 6.34
CA GLN A 49 9.86 -17.44 7.20
C GLN A 49 9.01 -18.48 6.45
N VAL A 50 8.34 -18.06 5.38
CA VAL A 50 7.59 -18.92 4.45
C VAL A 50 8.28 -18.90 3.09
N GLY A 51 8.36 -20.05 2.43
CA GLY A 51 8.95 -20.23 1.11
C GLY A 51 8.12 -21.12 0.19
N PRO A 52 8.55 -21.33 -1.06
CA PRO A 52 7.83 -22.14 -2.05
C PRO A 52 7.57 -23.59 -1.64
N ASP A 53 8.42 -24.13 -0.76
CA ASP A 53 8.35 -25.50 -0.26
C ASP A 53 7.70 -25.60 1.15
N SER A 54 7.25 -24.48 1.71
CA SER A 54 6.67 -24.42 3.05
C SER A 54 5.32 -25.12 3.14
N GLY A 55 5.05 -25.70 4.30
CA GLY A 55 3.76 -26.26 4.68
C GLY A 55 3.02 -25.37 5.68
N VAL A 56 1.77 -25.72 5.97
CA VAL A 56 0.92 -24.99 6.92
C VAL A 56 1.54 -24.87 8.33
N GLU A 57 2.37 -25.84 8.74
CA GLU A 57 3.08 -25.78 10.02
C GLU A 57 4.12 -24.65 10.06
N ASP A 58 4.75 -24.30 8.93
CA ASP A 58 5.71 -23.21 8.88
C ASP A 58 5.00 -21.87 9.10
N LEU A 59 3.87 -21.65 8.42
CA LEU A 59 3.03 -20.46 8.61
C LEU A 59 2.47 -20.39 10.04
N ALA A 60 1.94 -21.50 10.56
CA ALA A 60 1.35 -21.53 11.91
C ALA A 60 2.35 -21.23 13.03
N ASN A 61 3.65 -21.39 12.77
CA ASN A 61 4.73 -21.10 13.70
C ASN A 61 5.48 -19.79 13.38
N ALA A 62 5.06 -19.03 12.36
CA ALA A 62 5.68 -17.76 11.99
C ALA A 62 5.53 -16.72 13.11
N THR A 63 6.56 -15.89 13.29
CA THR A 63 6.55 -14.75 14.20
C THR A 63 6.21 -13.47 13.47
N PHE A 64 5.46 -12.58 14.15
CA PHE A 64 5.19 -11.21 13.71
C PHE A 64 6.12 -10.18 14.39
N ASP A 65 7.16 -10.66 15.11
CA ASP A 65 8.17 -9.82 15.77
C ASP A 65 9.58 -10.40 15.49
N PRO A 66 10.35 -9.82 14.54
CA PRO A 66 9.93 -8.76 13.61
C PRO A 66 9.04 -9.28 12.47
N VAL A 67 8.31 -8.37 11.81
CA VAL A 67 7.53 -8.57 10.58
C VAL A 67 7.68 -7.34 9.69
N HIS A 68 7.33 -7.45 8.42
CA HIS A 68 7.42 -6.38 7.43
C HIS A 68 8.86 -5.85 7.28
N PRO A 69 9.70 -6.51 6.46
CA PRO A 69 11.06 -6.04 6.17
C PRO A 69 11.03 -4.90 5.13
N LEU A 70 10.87 -3.67 5.61
CA LEU A 70 10.82 -2.43 4.82
C LEU A 70 12.18 -2.14 4.20
N THR A 71 12.22 -2.06 2.86
CA THR A 71 13.42 -1.61 2.14
C THR A 71 13.46 -0.09 2.13
N GLY A 72 14.52 0.48 2.68
CA GLY A 72 14.65 1.93 2.93
C GLY A 72 15.37 2.26 4.25
N PRO A 73 15.28 3.49 4.76
CA PRO A 73 14.55 4.61 4.19
C PRO A 73 15.34 5.36 3.10
N VAL A 74 14.61 5.91 2.13
CA VAL A 74 15.10 6.85 1.13
C VAL A 74 14.73 8.27 1.55
N ALA A 75 15.72 9.15 1.63
CA ALA A 75 15.46 10.58 1.82
C ALA A 75 15.29 11.27 0.46
N VAL A 76 14.36 12.21 0.36
CA VAL A 76 14.14 13.01 -0.86
C VAL A 76 14.53 14.47 -0.60
N GLU A 77 15.49 14.98 -1.38
CA GLU A 77 16.02 16.32 -1.19
C GLU A 77 14.92 17.40 -1.30
N GLY A 78 14.86 18.27 -0.30
CA GLY A 78 13.92 19.38 -0.25
C GLY A 78 12.52 19.01 0.26
N ALA A 79 12.26 17.76 0.64
CA ALA A 79 11.05 17.40 1.39
C ALA A 79 11.16 17.87 2.85
N GLU A 80 10.16 18.61 3.32
CA GLU A 80 10.09 19.21 4.65
C GLU A 80 8.73 18.91 5.29
N PRO A 81 8.61 18.94 6.64
CA PRO A 81 7.33 18.78 7.31
C PRO A 81 6.25 19.74 6.80
N GLY A 82 5.10 19.19 6.42
CA GLY A 82 3.96 19.92 5.83
C GLY A 82 3.92 19.90 4.30
N ASP A 83 4.94 19.36 3.64
CA ASP A 83 4.86 19.04 2.21
C ASP A 83 4.18 17.69 1.98
N VAL A 84 4.02 17.34 0.70
CA VAL A 84 3.56 16.02 0.28
C VAL A 84 4.61 15.36 -0.61
N LEU A 85 4.98 14.13 -0.28
CA LEU A 85 5.82 13.31 -1.14
C LEU A 85 4.94 12.68 -2.23
N GLU A 86 5.31 12.89 -3.49
CA GLU A 86 4.68 12.26 -4.65
C GLU A 86 5.53 11.05 -5.07
N VAL A 87 4.91 9.88 -5.13
CA VAL A 87 5.55 8.60 -5.47
C VAL A 87 4.83 7.98 -6.67
N GLU A 88 5.45 8.02 -7.84
CA GLU A 88 4.93 7.38 -9.06
C GLU A 88 5.43 5.93 -9.12
N LEU A 89 4.50 4.97 -9.10
CA LEU A 89 4.78 3.53 -9.16
C LEU A 89 4.95 3.12 -10.62
N LEU A 90 6.19 2.91 -11.05
CA LEU A 90 6.55 2.75 -12.46
C LEU A 90 6.47 1.30 -12.94
N ASP A 91 6.86 0.35 -12.09
CA ASP A 91 6.91 -1.08 -12.46
C ASP A 91 6.97 -2.01 -11.24
N PHE A 92 6.55 -3.25 -11.48
CA PHE A 92 6.55 -4.34 -10.51
C PHE A 92 7.01 -5.63 -11.17
N GLU A 93 7.87 -6.41 -10.49
CA GLU A 93 8.35 -7.70 -10.99
C GLU A 93 8.38 -8.74 -9.85
N HIS A 94 7.48 -9.72 -9.88
CA HIS A 94 7.47 -10.79 -8.88
C HIS A 94 8.60 -11.81 -9.10
N LYS A 95 9.01 -12.53 -8.04
CA LYS A 95 10.02 -13.60 -8.13
C LYS A 95 9.45 -15.00 -8.45
N GLY A 96 8.21 -15.08 -8.96
CA GLY A 96 7.61 -16.29 -9.56
C GLY A 96 6.79 -17.16 -8.60
N TRP A 97 6.61 -16.72 -7.37
CA TRP A 97 5.80 -17.42 -6.38
C TRP A 97 5.25 -16.41 -5.36
N GLY A 98 4.24 -16.84 -4.60
CA GLY A 98 3.78 -16.13 -3.43
C GLY A 98 3.01 -17.05 -2.48
N PHE A 99 2.46 -16.52 -1.40
CA PHE A 99 1.61 -17.28 -0.49
C PHE A 99 0.40 -16.49 -0.06
N THR A 100 -0.68 -17.20 0.24
CA THR A 100 -1.80 -16.66 1.04
C THR A 100 -2.00 -17.60 2.21
N GLY A 101 -2.21 -17.06 3.39
CA GLY A 101 -2.47 -17.85 4.56
C GLY A 101 -3.17 -17.11 5.67
N TYR A 102 -3.78 -17.89 6.56
CA TYR A 102 -4.42 -17.38 7.76
C TYR A 102 -3.90 -18.15 8.97
N MET A 103 -3.79 -17.44 10.09
CA MET A 103 -3.28 -17.96 11.35
C MET A 103 -4.34 -18.76 12.10
N PRO A 104 -3.95 -19.61 13.07
CA PRO A 104 -4.90 -20.29 13.94
C PRO A 104 -5.82 -19.28 14.65
N GLY A 105 -7.11 -19.61 14.77
CA GLY A 105 -8.13 -18.70 15.27
C GLY A 105 -7.89 -18.18 16.70
N ASP A 106 -7.14 -18.91 17.53
CA ASP A 106 -6.80 -18.47 18.89
C ASP A 106 -5.80 -17.30 18.94
N MET A 107 -5.13 -17.00 17.82
CA MET A 107 -4.33 -15.78 17.64
C MET A 107 -5.21 -14.54 17.40
N GLY A 108 -6.48 -14.71 17.00
CA GLY A 108 -7.42 -13.61 16.82
C GLY A 108 -7.12 -12.67 15.65
N LEU A 109 -6.38 -13.15 14.64
CA LEU A 109 -6.03 -12.40 13.44
C LEU A 109 -7.00 -12.70 12.28
N GLY A 110 -7.23 -11.71 11.43
CA GLY A 110 -8.14 -11.80 10.28
C GLY A 110 -9.57 -11.39 10.62
N LEU A 111 -10.45 -11.41 9.62
CA LEU A 111 -11.84 -11.00 9.79
C LEU A 111 -12.69 -12.04 10.53
N LEU A 112 -12.36 -13.33 10.39
CA LEU A 112 -13.16 -14.46 10.88
C LEU A 112 -12.35 -15.48 11.72
N PRO A 113 -11.52 -15.06 12.69
CA PRO A 113 -10.70 -15.99 13.47
C PRO A 113 -11.54 -17.04 14.22
N GLU A 114 -12.78 -16.73 14.58
CA GLU A 114 -13.69 -17.65 15.26
C GLU A 114 -14.21 -18.81 14.39
N ASP A 115 -14.14 -18.66 13.06
CA ASP A 115 -14.63 -19.68 12.11
C ASP A 115 -13.52 -20.64 11.68
N PHE A 116 -12.24 -20.28 11.90
CA PHE A 116 -11.06 -21.00 11.43
C PHE A 116 -10.11 -21.35 12.60
N GLU A 117 -10.38 -22.46 13.27
CA GLU A 117 -9.59 -22.91 14.44
C GLU A 117 -8.11 -23.23 14.10
N GLU A 118 -7.87 -23.84 12.94
CA GLU A 118 -6.54 -24.25 12.47
C GLU A 118 -6.03 -23.28 11.39
N ALA A 119 -4.70 -23.12 11.25
CA ALA A 119 -4.10 -22.33 10.18
C ALA A 119 -4.39 -22.92 8.78
N GLY A 120 -4.29 -22.07 7.76
CA GLY A 120 -4.33 -22.48 6.36
C GLY A 120 -3.24 -21.78 5.55
N LEU A 121 -2.69 -22.48 4.57
CA LEU A 121 -1.66 -21.97 3.67
C LEU A 121 -1.93 -22.46 2.26
N HIS A 122 -1.78 -21.57 1.29
CA HIS A 122 -1.65 -21.90 -0.12
C HIS A 122 -0.40 -21.23 -0.69
N ILE A 123 0.46 -22.02 -1.32
CA ILE A 123 1.60 -21.53 -2.10
C ILE A 123 1.14 -21.35 -3.54
N TRP A 124 1.28 -20.13 -4.05
CA TRP A 124 0.93 -19.74 -5.40
C TRP A 124 2.12 -19.93 -6.34
N ASP A 125 1.85 -20.55 -7.48
CA ASP A 125 2.71 -20.48 -8.67
C ASP A 125 2.27 -19.23 -9.47
N LEU A 126 3.20 -18.30 -9.69
CA LEU A 126 2.94 -17.04 -10.41
C LEU A 126 3.55 -17.12 -11.81
N ASP A 127 2.70 -17.21 -12.82
CA ASP A 127 3.08 -17.29 -14.23
C ASP A 127 2.62 -16.02 -14.96
N ASP A 128 3.58 -15.17 -15.32
CA ASP A 128 3.38 -13.84 -15.91
C ASP A 128 2.37 -12.98 -15.12
N ASP A 129 1.13 -12.86 -15.61
CA ASP A 129 0.08 -12.02 -15.04
C ASP A 129 -1.01 -12.84 -14.32
N VAL A 130 -0.74 -14.11 -13.99
CA VAL A 130 -1.72 -15.02 -13.37
C VAL A 130 -1.10 -15.84 -12.22
N GLY A 131 -1.81 -15.88 -11.08
CA GLY A 131 -1.55 -16.80 -9.98
C GLY A 131 -2.45 -18.03 -10.04
N HIS A 132 -1.89 -19.22 -9.83
CA HIS A 132 -2.63 -20.48 -9.89
C HIS A 132 -3.09 -20.97 -8.52
N PHE A 133 -4.38 -21.26 -8.42
CA PHE A 133 -5.04 -21.84 -7.25
C PHE A 133 -5.54 -23.26 -7.53
N VAL A 134 -5.99 -23.95 -6.47
CA VAL A 134 -6.50 -25.32 -6.59
C VAL A 134 -7.69 -25.43 -7.54
N ASN A 135 -7.90 -26.63 -8.10
CA ASN A 135 -8.99 -26.94 -9.03
C ASN A 135 -8.97 -26.11 -10.33
N GLY A 136 -7.82 -25.56 -10.72
CA GLY A 136 -7.68 -24.78 -11.95
C GLY A 136 -8.31 -23.39 -11.85
N ILE A 137 -8.46 -22.86 -10.63
CA ILE A 137 -8.82 -21.46 -10.42
C ILE A 137 -7.59 -20.61 -10.72
N GLU A 138 -7.78 -19.56 -11.50
CA GLU A 138 -6.74 -18.60 -11.89
C GLU A 138 -7.12 -17.23 -11.36
N VAL A 139 -6.16 -16.54 -10.75
CA VAL A 139 -6.31 -15.18 -10.23
C VAL A 139 -5.45 -14.24 -11.04
N PRO A 140 -6.02 -13.24 -11.74
CA PRO A 140 -5.23 -12.20 -12.39
C PRO A 140 -4.39 -11.43 -11.37
N LEU A 141 -3.16 -11.11 -11.75
CA LEU A 141 -2.24 -10.35 -10.92
C LEU A 141 -2.37 -8.86 -11.22
N ASP A 142 -2.45 -8.10 -10.15
CA ASP A 142 -2.43 -6.63 -10.15
C ASP A 142 -1.52 -6.22 -9.02
N MET A 143 -0.22 -6.25 -9.30
CA MET A 143 0.83 -6.11 -8.31
C MET A 143 0.85 -4.70 -7.70
N PHE A 144 1.04 -4.64 -6.38
CA PHE A 144 1.17 -3.39 -5.63
C PHE A 144 1.95 -3.62 -4.32
N PRO A 145 2.51 -2.57 -3.71
CA PRO A 145 3.07 -2.67 -2.36
C PRO A 145 1.94 -2.51 -1.33
N GLY A 146 1.76 -3.49 -0.46
CA GLY A 146 0.93 -3.38 0.74
C GLY A 146 1.45 -2.30 1.67
N ILE A 147 2.78 -2.25 1.84
CA ILE A 147 3.46 -1.22 2.62
C ILE A 147 4.08 -0.14 1.74
N ILE A 148 3.61 1.09 1.92
CA ILE A 148 4.18 2.29 1.33
C ILE A 148 3.98 3.48 2.27
N GLY A 149 5.08 4.12 2.69
CA GLY A 149 4.97 5.18 3.69
C GLY A 149 6.26 5.98 3.90
N VAL A 150 6.10 7.05 4.68
CA VAL A 150 7.19 7.93 5.13
C VAL A 150 7.25 7.93 6.66
N ALA A 151 8.40 8.26 7.24
CA ALA A 151 8.56 8.23 8.69
C ALA A 151 7.63 9.26 9.37
N PRO A 152 6.95 8.87 10.48
CA PRO A 152 6.12 9.78 11.24
C PRO A 152 6.96 10.83 11.97
N GLY A 153 6.37 11.98 12.25
CA GLY A 153 7.01 13.05 13.01
C GLY A 153 7.14 12.76 14.50
N GLU A 154 6.43 11.76 15.02
CA GLU A 154 6.53 11.32 16.42
C GLU A 154 7.83 10.54 16.66
N ASP A 155 8.61 10.96 17.66
CA ASP A 155 9.87 10.31 18.03
C ASP A 155 9.71 8.85 18.46
N GLY A 156 10.70 8.03 18.11
CA GLY A 156 10.84 6.65 18.56
C GLY A 156 10.36 5.62 17.55
N LYS A 157 10.35 4.36 18.00
CA LYS A 157 10.00 3.21 17.17
C LYS A 157 8.50 3.01 17.13
N HIS A 158 7.98 2.87 15.92
CA HIS A 158 6.58 2.67 15.62
C HIS A 158 6.39 1.36 14.86
N ASP A 159 5.36 0.61 15.23
CA ASP A 159 4.99 -0.66 14.60
C ASP A 159 4.65 -0.48 13.12
N THR A 160 5.04 -1.45 12.30
CA THR A 160 4.78 -1.54 10.86
C THR A 160 3.44 -2.19 10.54
N LEU A 161 2.83 -2.91 11.49
CA LEU A 161 1.55 -3.61 11.31
C LEU A 161 0.39 -2.67 10.96
N PRO A 162 0.12 -1.58 11.70
CA PRO A 162 -1.03 -0.75 11.37
C PRO A 162 -0.71 0.32 10.32
N PRO A 163 -1.69 0.71 9.48
CA PRO A 163 -1.58 1.93 8.71
C PRO A 163 -1.53 3.17 9.59
N ARG A 164 -0.94 4.23 9.05
CA ARG A 164 -0.67 5.52 9.68
C ARG A 164 -1.08 6.66 8.77
N ASP A 165 -1.22 7.84 9.35
CA ASP A 165 -1.50 9.06 8.58
C ASP A 165 -0.41 9.36 7.54
N THR A 166 0.80 8.83 7.71
CA THR A 166 1.94 8.92 6.78
C THR A 166 2.10 7.73 5.80
N GLY A 167 1.08 6.86 5.68
CA GLY A 167 1.16 5.62 4.90
C GLY A 167 1.34 4.40 5.81
N GLY A 168 2.23 3.47 5.47
CA GLY A 168 2.42 2.23 6.24
C GLY A 168 1.74 1.03 5.57
N ASN A 169 1.19 0.12 6.37
CA ASN A 169 0.41 -1.05 5.92
C ASN A 169 -0.92 -0.61 5.31
N MET A 170 -0.89 -0.20 4.05
CA MET A 170 -2.01 0.48 3.41
C MET A 170 -2.97 -0.50 2.74
N ASP A 171 -2.43 -1.56 2.15
CA ASP A 171 -3.19 -2.66 1.53
C ASP A 171 -4.28 -2.18 0.56
N VAL A 172 -3.96 -1.08 -0.13
CA VAL A 172 -4.79 -0.49 -1.18
C VAL A 172 -4.40 -1.14 -2.50
N LYS A 173 -5.11 -2.21 -2.86
CA LYS A 173 -4.90 -2.98 -4.10
C LYS A 173 -4.93 -2.21 -5.43
N HIS A 174 -5.35 -0.94 -5.40
CA HIS A 174 -5.40 -0.07 -6.57
C HIS A 174 -4.11 0.76 -6.76
N MET A 175 -3.10 0.59 -5.89
CA MET A 175 -1.75 1.17 -6.03
C MET A 175 -0.88 0.40 -7.02
N THR A 176 -1.41 0.17 -8.22
CA THR A 176 -0.78 -0.65 -9.27
C THR A 176 0.17 0.17 -10.14
N LYS A 177 0.83 -0.51 -11.10
CA LYS A 177 1.69 0.12 -12.11
C LYS A 177 1.01 1.32 -12.80
N GLY A 178 1.67 2.47 -12.76
CA GLY A 178 1.20 3.75 -13.29
C GLY A 178 0.42 4.60 -12.29
N SER A 179 0.20 4.10 -11.06
CA SER A 179 -0.40 4.88 -9.99
C SER A 179 0.57 5.90 -9.43
N THR A 180 0.03 6.99 -8.87
CA THR A 180 0.79 7.98 -8.10
C THR A 180 0.23 8.06 -6.70
N VAL A 181 1.06 7.84 -5.69
CA VAL A 181 0.70 7.93 -4.27
C VAL A 181 1.23 9.23 -3.69
N TYR A 182 0.39 9.89 -2.89
CA TYR A 182 0.68 11.15 -2.22
C TYR A 182 0.73 10.91 -0.71
N LEU A 183 1.89 11.13 -0.09
CA LEU A 183 2.13 10.86 1.33
C LEU A 183 2.43 12.16 2.08
N PRO A 184 1.75 12.48 3.18
CA PRO A 184 2.06 13.68 3.96
C PRO A 184 3.43 13.55 4.63
N VAL A 185 4.28 14.56 4.46
CA VAL A 185 5.64 14.60 5.00
C VAL A 185 5.59 15.20 6.41
N GLU A 186 6.10 14.46 7.39
CA GLU A 186 6.20 14.93 8.78
C GLU A 186 7.65 15.15 9.25
N VAL A 187 8.64 14.73 8.45
CA VAL A 187 10.07 14.82 8.76
C VAL A 187 10.88 15.29 7.56
N GLU A 188 12.02 15.93 7.79
CA GLU A 188 12.96 16.32 6.73
C GLU A 188 13.38 15.10 5.92
N GLY A 189 13.35 15.23 4.59
CA GLY A 189 13.67 14.14 3.66
C GLY A 189 12.58 13.08 3.53
N ALA A 190 11.47 13.16 4.28
CA ALA A 190 10.37 12.20 4.36
C ALA A 190 10.75 10.80 4.91
N LEU A 191 11.89 10.22 4.53
CA LEU A 191 12.32 8.87 4.90
C LEU A 191 11.34 7.79 4.41
N PHE A 192 11.20 7.70 3.10
CA PHE A 192 10.31 6.77 2.41
C PHE A 192 10.80 5.32 2.52
N SER A 193 9.90 4.37 2.79
CA SER A 193 10.18 2.93 2.69
C SER A 193 8.99 2.17 2.09
N THR A 194 9.26 0.99 1.52
CA THR A 194 8.23 0.10 0.97
C THR A 194 8.57 -1.36 1.23
N ALA A 195 7.54 -2.20 1.32
CA ALA A 195 7.64 -3.63 1.61
C ALA A 195 6.33 -4.32 1.23
N ASP A 196 6.21 -5.60 1.61
CA ASP A 196 4.94 -6.30 1.71
C ASP A 196 4.18 -6.32 0.39
N CYS A 197 4.88 -6.76 -0.66
CA CYS A 197 4.32 -6.70 -2.00
C CYS A 197 3.33 -7.83 -2.22
N HIS A 198 2.18 -7.48 -2.78
CA HIS A 198 1.14 -8.46 -3.09
C HIS A 198 1.05 -8.65 -4.59
N ALA A 199 1.03 -9.90 -5.03
CA ALA A 199 0.77 -10.22 -6.44
C ALA A 199 -0.71 -9.97 -6.80
N ALA A 200 -1.61 -10.20 -5.84
CA ALA A 200 -3.02 -9.83 -5.91
C ALA A 200 -3.62 -9.76 -4.51
N GLN A 201 -4.64 -8.93 -4.33
CA GLN A 201 -5.42 -8.84 -3.09
C GLN A 201 -6.90 -8.57 -3.40
N GLY A 202 -7.80 -9.02 -2.52
CA GLY A 202 -9.19 -8.58 -2.51
C GLY A 202 -9.36 -7.28 -1.71
N ASP A 203 -10.39 -6.49 -2.04
CA ASP A 203 -10.84 -5.39 -1.16
C ASP A 203 -11.18 -5.98 0.22
N GLY A 204 -10.40 -5.60 1.24
CA GLY A 204 -10.58 -5.97 2.65
C GLY A 204 -9.55 -6.95 3.19
N GLU A 205 -8.74 -7.62 2.36
CA GLU A 205 -7.68 -8.53 2.82
C GLU A 205 -8.13 -9.50 3.95
N VAL A 206 -9.29 -10.12 3.76
CA VAL A 206 -10.10 -10.64 4.87
C VAL A 206 -9.45 -11.74 5.71
N CYS A 207 -8.39 -12.38 5.22
CA CYS A 207 -7.72 -13.49 5.88
C CYS A 207 -6.29 -13.16 6.34
N VAL A 208 -5.98 -11.89 6.60
CA VAL A 208 -4.67 -11.35 7.06
C VAL A 208 -3.66 -11.12 5.95
N THR A 209 -3.75 -11.85 4.84
CA THR A 209 -2.75 -11.78 3.77
C THR A 209 -3.41 -11.65 2.40
N GLY A 210 -2.71 -10.99 1.49
CA GLY A 210 -2.91 -11.07 0.06
C GLY A 210 -2.27 -12.32 -0.54
N ILE A 211 -1.86 -12.23 -1.80
CA ILE A 211 -0.81 -13.11 -2.34
C ILE A 211 0.53 -12.45 -2.04
N GLU A 212 1.06 -12.69 -0.85
CA GLU A 212 2.36 -12.19 -0.41
C GLU A 212 3.46 -12.70 -1.33
N ALA A 213 4.23 -11.80 -1.93
CA ALA A 213 5.24 -12.17 -2.91
C ALA A 213 6.48 -11.29 -2.80
N PRO A 214 7.69 -11.88 -2.76
CA PRO A 214 8.90 -11.10 -2.93
C PRO A 214 8.95 -10.51 -4.34
N MET A 215 9.27 -9.23 -4.44
CA MET A 215 9.03 -8.44 -5.65
C MET A 215 10.07 -7.32 -5.80
N PHE A 216 10.29 -6.87 -7.03
CA PHE A 216 10.90 -5.56 -7.27
C PHE A 216 9.82 -4.50 -7.41
N VAL A 217 9.98 -3.38 -6.72
CA VAL A 217 9.14 -2.17 -6.87
C VAL A 217 9.99 -1.07 -7.49
N THR A 218 9.57 -0.47 -8.59
CA THR A 218 10.25 0.68 -9.18
C THR A 218 9.41 1.94 -8.99
N ALA A 219 9.97 2.96 -8.35
CA ALA A 219 9.25 4.19 -8.04
C ALA A 219 10.07 5.46 -8.39
N ARG A 220 9.37 6.53 -8.76
CA ARG A 220 9.92 7.87 -8.95
C ARG A 220 9.40 8.81 -7.87
N PHE A 221 10.27 9.69 -7.39
CA PHE A 221 9.95 10.62 -6.30
C PHE A 221 9.87 12.06 -6.79
N ASP A 222 8.93 12.83 -6.25
CA ASP A 222 8.87 14.30 -6.36
C ASP A 222 8.31 14.89 -5.06
N VAL A 223 8.41 16.21 -4.89
CA VAL A 223 7.95 16.92 -3.69
C VAL A 223 6.92 17.98 -4.07
N ARG A 224 5.71 17.85 -3.52
CA ARG A 224 4.58 18.74 -3.77
C ARG A 224 4.46 19.76 -2.64
N LYS A 225 4.74 21.02 -2.99
CA LYS A 225 4.62 22.20 -2.11
C LYS A 225 3.26 22.89 -2.22
N ASP A 226 2.46 22.46 -3.18
CA ASP A 226 1.16 23.02 -3.56
C ASP A 226 -0.03 22.17 -3.08
N MET A 227 0.25 21.14 -2.29
CA MET A 227 -0.73 20.16 -1.80
C MET A 227 -0.66 20.08 -0.28
N ASP A 228 -1.83 19.99 0.37
CA ASP A 228 -1.98 19.83 1.82
C ASP A 228 -2.97 18.69 2.06
N ILE A 229 -2.46 17.58 2.58
CA ILE A 229 -3.23 16.38 2.90
C ILE A 229 -2.89 15.90 4.30
N GLN A 230 -3.86 15.24 4.92
CA GLN A 230 -3.70 14.69 6.28
C GLN A 230 -3.48 13.18 6.29
N GLN A 231 -3.86 12.49 5.21
CA GLN A 231 -3.72 11.05 5.02
C GLN A 231 -3.44 10.77 3.55
N PRO A 232 -2.91 9.58 3.20
CA PRO A 232 -2.53 9.28 1.84
C PRO A 232 -3.67 9.47 0.83
N GLN A 233 -3.31 9.91 -0.36
CA GLN A 233 -4.22 10.02 -1.51
C GLN A 233 -3.54 9.39 -2.71
N LEU A 234 -4.28 9.01 -3.74
CA LEU A 234 -3.67 8.43 -4.94
C LEU A 234 -4.41 8.79 -6.23
N LYS A 235 -3.67 8.75 -7.33
CA LYS A 235 -4.20 8.65 -8.69
C LYS A 235 -3.92 7.25 -9.21
N THR A 236 -4.90 6.64 -9.85
CA THR A 236 -4.76 5.29 -10.43
C THR A 236 -5.70 5.13 -11.61
N THR A 237 -5.46 4.13 -12.46
CA THR A 237 -6.39 3.70 -13.50
C THR A 237 -7.12 2.40 -13.17
N GLY A 238 -6.84 1.77 -12.02
CA GLY A 238 -7.46 0.51 -11.59
C GLY A 238 -6.49 -0.67 -11.51
N PRO A 239 -7.01 -1.91 -11.43
CA PRO A 239 -8.35 -2.28 -11.87
C PRO A 239 -9.43 -2.21 -10.80
N PHE A 240 -10.62 -1.73 -11.18
CA PHE A 240 -11.74 -1.51 -10.26
C PHE A 240 -12.82 -2.61 -10.27
N THR A 241 -13.06 -3.27 -11.40
CA THR A 241 -13.85 -4.52 -11.55
C THR A 241 -13.76 -5.09 -12.99
N PRO A 242 -14.07 -6.38 -13.24
CA PRO A 242 -14.20 -6.94 -14.60
C PRO A 242 -15.35 -6.36 -15.46
N THR A 243 -16.28 -5.61 -14.86
CA THR A 243 -17.46 -5.03 -15.53
C THR A 243 -17.47 -3.50 -15.55
N GLY A 244 -16.53 -2.86 -14.86
CA GLY A 244 -16.30 -1.42 -14.88
C GLY A 244 -15.35 -1.06 -16.02
N GLN A 245 -15.31 0.23 -16.36
CA GLN A 245 -14.24 0.74 -17.21
C GLN A 245 -13.11 1.17 -16.29
N ASP A 246 -11.94 0.57 -16.46
CA ASP A 246 -10.71 1.12 -15.90
C ASP A 246 -10.49 2.49 -16.55
N GLU A 247 -10.49 3.52 -15.71
CA GLU A 247 -10.35 4.90 -16.11
C GLU A 247 -9.56 5.64 -15.03
N PRO A 248 -8.92 6.78 -15.38
CA PRO A 248 -8.23 7.59 -14.39
C PRO A 248 -9.17 8.01 -13.26
N MET A 249 -8.75 7.73 -12.05
CA MET A 249 -9.48 7.99 -10.83
C MET A 249 -8.58 8.73 -9.85
N TYR A 250 -9.17 9.67 -9.13
CA TYR A 250 -8.58 10.24 -7.93
C TYR A 250 -9.16 9.56 -6.71
N ALA A 251 -8.33 9.24 -5.73
CA ALA A 251 -8.75 8.54 -4.54
C ALA A 251 -8.23 9.20 -3.27
N THR A 252 -9.07 9.19 -2.23
CA THR A 252 -8.70 9.65 -0.90
C THR A 252 -8.93 8.56 0.12
N THR A 253 -7.92 8.31 0.95
CA THR A 253 -8.01 7.31 2.01
C THR A 253 -8.61 7.91 3.29
N GLY A 254 -9.17 7.03 4.11
CA GLY A 254 -9.56 7.29 5.46
C GLY A 254 -9.03 6.18 6.35
N ILE A 255 -8.07 6.51 7.21
CA ILE A 255 -7.38 5.60 8.12
C ILE A 255 -7.87 5.88 9.54
N ALA A 256 -8.49 4.92 10.21
CA ALA A 256 -9.04 5.13 11.55
C ALA A 256 -9.25 3.82 12.32
N PRO A 257 -9.33 3.88 13.67
CA PRO A 257 -9.63 2.71 14.51
C PRO A 257 -11.13 2.35 14.55
N ASP A 258 -11.87 2.69 13.50
CA ASP A 258 -13.25 2.28 13.28
C ASP A 258 -13.59 2.48 11.80
N LEU A 259 -14.19 1.47 11.17
CA LEU A 259 -14.47 1.47 9.74
C LEU A 259 -15.43 2.60 9.32
N MET A 260 -16.37 3.00 10.18
CA MET A 260 -17.29 4.10 9.91
C MET A 260 -16.57 5.46 10.03
N GLU A 261 -15.67 5.62 10.99
CA GLU A 261 -14.81 6.81 11.06
C GLU A 261 -13.82 6.90 9.90
N ALA A 262 -13.23 5.78 9.48
CA ALA A 262 -12.41 5.66 8.28
C ALA A 262 -13.20 6.12 7.04
N THR A 263 -14.42 5.60 6.87
CA THR A 263 -15.34 6.02 5.80
C THR A 263 -15.60 7.53 5.83
N LYS A 264 -15.88 8.11 7.00
CA LYS A 264 -16.11 9.55 7.13
C LYS A 264 -14.87 10.37 6.79
N LYS A 265 -13.67 9.93 7.17
CA LYS A 265 -12.40 10.58 6.81
C LYS A 265 -12.20 10.56 5.29
N ALA A 266 -12.32 9.39 4.67
CA ALA A 266 -12.17 9.22 3.22
C ALA A 266 -13.08 10.19 2.44
N VAL A 267 -14.36 10.27 2.82
CA VAL A 267 -15.33 11.17 2.17
C VAL A 267 -15.02 12.65 2.46
N ARG A 268 -14.57 13.01 3.67
CA ARG A 268 -14.18 14.39 3.99
C ARG A 268 -12.98 14.83 3.15
N HIS A 269 -11.95 13.99 3.03
CA HIS A 269 -10.79 14.26 2.19
C HIS A 269 -11.20 14.41 0.71
N MET A 270 -12.14 13.58 0.21
CA MET A 270 -12.67 13.74 -1.15
C MET A 270 -13.42 15.06 -1.33
N ILE A 271 -14.22 15.47 -0.35
CA ILE A 271 -14.89 16.77 -0.38
C ILE A 271 -13.86 17.90 -0.46
N ASP A 272 -12.82 17.85 0.37
CA ASP A 272 -11.78 18.87 0.41
C ASP A 272 -11.03 18.94 -0.94
N HIS A 273 -10.71 17.79 -1.55
CA HIS A 273 -10.16 17.70 -2.90
C HIS A 273 -11.08 18.34 -3.96
N LEU A 274 -12.38 18.03 -3.93
CA LEU A 274 -13.34 18.58 -4.90
C LEU A 274 -13.57 20.09 -4.72
N GLU A 275 -13.49 20.61 -3.49
CA GLU A 275 -13.52 22.06 -3.25
C GLU A 275 -12.27 22.73 -3.84
N ALA A 276 -11.08 22.17 -3.58
CA ALA A 276 -9.80 22.73 -4.01
C ALA A 276 -9.60 22.67 -5.54
N GLU A 277 -9.81 21.49 -6.13
CA GLU A 277 -9.41 21.21 -7.53
C GLU A 277 -10.55 21.40 -8.53
N ARG A 278 -11.81 21.27 -8.09
CA ARG A 278 -13.00 21.37 -8.96
C ARG A 278 -13.86 22.60 -8.66
N GLY A 279 -13.52 23.38 -7.64
CA GLY A 279 -14.20 24.64 -7.30
C GLY A 279 -15.65 24.46 -6.87
N LEU A 280 -16.04 23.25 -6.42
CA LEU A 280 -17.37 22.98 -5.88
C LEU A 280 -17.51 23.64 -4.51
N THR A 281 -18.73 24.02 -4.14
CA THR A 281 -19.00 24.30 -2.73
C THR A 281 -18.99 22.99 -1.93
N ARG A 282 -18.65 23.04 -0.63
CA ARG A 282 -18.74 21.87 0.26
C ARG A 282 -20.03 21.05 0.14
N GLY A 283 -21.17 21.73 -0.01
CA GLY A 283 -22.47 21.09 -0.15
C GLY A 283 -22.63 20.35 -1.49
N GLU A 284 -22.17 20.95 -2.59
CA GLU A 284 -22.18 20.32 -3.92
C GLU A 284 -21.21 19.14 -3.98
N ALA A 285 -20.00 19.30 -3.45
CA ALA A 285 -19.02 18.23 -3.34
C ALA A 285 -19.58 17.04 -2.56
N TYR A 286 -20.23 17.28 -1.41
CA TYR A 286 -20.82 16.19 -0.64
C TYR A 286 -21.98 15.49 -1.36
N ILE A 287 -22.83 16.23 -2.08
CA ILE A 287 -23.88 15.66 -2.93
C ILE A 287 -23.26 14.81 -4.05
N LEU A 288 -22.20 15.29 -4.68
CA LEU A 288 -21.49 14.55 -5.73
C LEU A 288 -20.86 13.27 -5.18
N CYS A 289 -20.22 13.32 -4.01
CA CYS A 289 -19.69 12.13 -3.35
C CYS A 289 -20.80 11.07 -3.17
N SER A 290 -21.99 11.47 -2.73
CA SER A 290 -23.10 10.52 -2.58
C SER A 290 -23.62 9.95 -3.90
N ALA A 291 -23.40 10.63 -5.02
CA ALA A 291 -23.97 10.27 -6.31
C ALA A 291 -22.99 9.52 -7.23
N ALA A 292 -21.68 9.72 -7.06
CA ALA A 292 -20.67 9.30 -8.03
C ALA A 292 -19.33 8.84 -7.42
N VAL A 293 -19.15 8.90 -6.10
CA VAL A 293 -17.94 8.37 -5.46
C VAL A 293 -18.17 6.94 -4.99
N ASP A 294 -17.26 6.05 -5.35
CA ASP A 294 -17.26 4.66 -4.93
C ASP A 294 -16.38 4.47 -3.70
N LEU A 295 -16.91 3.80 -2.67
CA LEU A 295 -16.16 3.47 -1.47
C LEU A 295 -15.69 2.02 -1.55
N LYS A 296 -14.40 1.80 -1.29
CA LYS A 296 -13.78 0.49 -1.17
C LYS A 296 -13.24 0.32 0.24
N VAL A 297 -13.46 -0.86 0.81
CA VAL A 297 -12.78 -1.25 2.05
C VAL A 297 -11.45 -1.85 1.62
N SER A 298 -10.34 -1.18 1.92
CA SER A 298 -9.02 -1.60 1.42
C SER A 298 -8.49 -2.78 2.21
N GLU A 299 -8.48 -2.67 3.54
CA GLU A 299 -8.17 -3.73 4.48
C GLU A 299 -9.11 -3.67 5.70
N VAL A 300 -9.30 -4.81 6.37
CA VAL A 300 -10.04 -4.92 7.65
C VAL A 300 -9.27 -5.67 8.75
N VAL A 301 -7.95 -5.82 8.61
CA VAL A 301 -7.17 -6.77 9.40
C VAL A 301 -6.00 -6.13 10.16
N ASP A 302 -5.69 -4.86 9.91
CA ASP A 302 -4.48 -4.20 10.42
C ASP A 302 -4.69 -3.41 11.70
N ALA A 303 -5.14 -4.13 12.73
CA ALA A 303 -5.41 -3.54 14.02
C ALA A 303 -4.21 -2.70 14.54
N PRO A 304 -4.48 -1.51 15.13
CA PRO A 304 -5.79 -1.03 15.53
C PRO A 304 -6.51 -0.16 14.50
N ASN A 305 -6.02 -0.06 13.25
CA ASN A 305 -6.58 0.84 12.24
C ASN A 305 -7.21 0.07 11.08
N TRP A 306 -8.10 0.75 10.36
CA TRP A 306 -8.74 0.25 9.15
C TRP A 306 -8.77 1.33 8.07
N ILE A 307 -8.79 0.91 6.81
CA ILE A 307 -8.75 1.78 5.64
C ILE A 307 -10.01 1.62 4.79
N VAL A 308 -10.66 2.76 4.56
CA VAL A 308 -11.64 2.93 3.48
C VAL A 308 -11.09 3.93 2.47
N THR A 309 -11.19 3.62 1.19
CA THR A 309 -10.76 4.51 0.11
C THR A 309 -11.94 4.95 -0.73
N ALA A 310 -12.05 6.26 -0.97
CA ALA A 310 -13.09 6.88 -1.77
C ALA A 310 -12.53 7.24 -3.15
N TYR A 311 -13.15 6.77 -4.23
CA TYR A 311 -12.70 6.97 -5.61
C TYR A 311 -13.68 7.84 -6.39
N VAL A 312 -13.16 8.81 -7.15
CA VAL A 312 -13.93 9.59 -8.11
C VAL A 312 -13.31 9.44 -9.51
N PRO A 313 -14.10 9.10 -10.55
CA PRO A 313 -13.61 9.02 -11.91
C PRO A 313 -13.34 10.41 -12.47
N ASP A 314 -12.22 10.60 -13.18
CA ASP A 314 -11.90 11.88 -13.82
C ASP A 314 -12.85 12.21 -14.97
N SER A 315 -13.47 11.21 -15.61
CA SER A 315 -14.32 11.39 -16.79
C SER A 315 -15.62 12.16 -16.55
N ILE A 316 -16.03 12.33 -15.29
CA ILE A 316 -17.24 13.10 -14.95
C ILE A 316 -16.99 14.61 -14.96
N PHE A 317 -15.73 15.04 -15.04
CA PHE A 317 -15.32 16.45 -15.08
C PHE A 317 -14.98 16.89 -16.53
N PRO A 318 -15.23 18.17 -16.88
CA PRO A 318 -15.01 18.70 -18.23
C PRO A 318 -13.55 19.02 -18.57
#